data_AF-A0A7J8KEW7-F1
#
_entry.id   AF-A0A7J8KEW7-F1
#
_cell.length_a   1.000
_cell.length_b   1.000
_cell.length_c   1.000
_cell.angle_alpha   90.00
_cell.angle_beta   90.00
_cell.angle_gamma   90.00
#
_symmetry.space_group_name_H-M   'P 1'
#
loop_
_entity.id
_entity.type
_entity.pdbx_description
1 polymer ?
#
loop_
_entity_poly.entity_id
_entity_poly.type
_entity_poly.pdbx_seq_one_letter_code
_entity_poly.pdbx_strand_id
1 'polypeptide(L)'
;MSGECQSPCCPGTTAEFFFKCGAHPTSDEETSVALNLITANSRGITCITCMDVRSPVLVFQCTHRHVICLDCFYLYCVTRLNDRQFVPDPQLGYSLPCVAGCPDSLVKELHHFRILGEEQYDRYQQYGAEECVLRMGGVLCPRPGCGAGLLPEPHQRKVTCEGGDGLGCGLVFCRDCKEEYHESECIPLASGAATQAYRVDEKAAEQARWEASSKETIKNTTKPCPRCHVPVEKNG
;
A
#
# COMPACT_ATOMS: atom_id res chain seq x y z
N MET A 1 15.95 13.94 16.71
CA MET A 1 15.73 15.23 16.06
C MET A 1 15.35 16.21 17.15
N SER A 2 16.26 17.12 17.49
CA SER A 2 16.13 17.97 18.66
C SER A 2 16.64 19.36 18.33
N GLY A 3 16.16 20.36 19.05
CA GLY A 3 16.54 21.75 18.88
C GLY A 3 16.12 22.55 20.11
N GLU A 4 16.06 23.87 19.98
CA GLU A 4 15.59 24.75 21.03
C GLU A 4 14.46 25.63 20.49
N CYS A 5 13.32 25.62 21.17
CA CYS A 5 12.21 26.52 20.86
C CYS A 5 12.64 27.98 21.10
N GLN A 6 12.48 28.82 20.08
CA GLN A 6 12.83 30.24 20.16
C GLN A 6 11.78 31.08 20.91
N SER A 7 10.60 30.50 21.21
CA SER A 7 9.56 31.18 21.97
C SER A 7 9.99 31.32 23.44
N PRO A 8 9.92 32.54 24.02
CA PRO A 8 10.20 32.74 25.44
C PRO A 8 9.34 31.82 26.31
N CYS A 9 9.92 31.27 27.38
CA CYS A 9 9.25 30.40 28.34
C CYS A 9 8.76 29.04 27.78
N CYS A 10 9.24 28.59 26.62
CA CYS A 10 9.00 27.24 26.13
C CYS A 10 10.25 26.36 26.31
N PRO A 11 10.25 25.37 27.22
CA PRO A 11 11.38 24.45 27.42
C PRO A 11 11.42 23.33 26.36
N GLY A 12 10.67 23.45 25.26
CA GLY A 12 10.53 22.41 24.25
C GLY A 12 11.84 22.19 23.48
N THR A 13 12.30 20.95 23.47
CA THR A 13 13.55 20.54 22.81
C THR A 13 13.36 19.57 21.64
N THR A 14 12.12 19.17 21.38
CA THR A 14 11.75 18.22 20.31
C THR A 14 11.03 18.97 19.20
N ALA A 15 11.44 18.72 17.97
CA ALA A 15 10.78 19.26 16.78
C ALA A 15 9.78 18.25 16.22
N GLU A 16 8.60 18.73 15.88
CA GLU A 16 7.58 17.99 15.14
C GLU A 16 7.56 18.47 13.69
N PHE A 17 7.54 17.53 12.75
CA PHE A 17 7.51 17.81 11.32
C PHE A 17 6.14 17.45 10.76
N PHE A 18 5.59 18.33 9.93
CA PHE A 18 4.37 18.10 9.18
C PHE A 18 4.55 18.60 7.74
N PHE A 19 3.66 18.15 6.85
CA PHE A 19 3.66 18.54 5.44
C PHE A 19 2.35 19.22 5.08
N LYS A 20 2.41 20.12 4.10
CA LYS A 20 1.26 20.83 3.53
C LYS A 20 1.29 20.69 2.00
N CYS A 21 0.13 20.86 1.36
CA CYS A 21 0.04 20.87 -0.09
C CYS A 21 0.81 22.07 -0.67
N GLY A 22 1.69 21.83 -1.64
CA GLY A 22 2.46 22.89 -2.31
C GLY A 22 1.76 23.53 -3.51
N ALA A 23 0.56 23.07 -3.87
CA ALA A 23 -0.14 23.48 -5.10
C ALA A 23 -1.07 24.68 -4.91
N HIS A 24 -1.47 24.98 -3.67
CA HIS A 24 -2.36 26.10 -3.34
C HIS A 24 -2.06 26.61 -1.93
N PRO A 25 -2.51 27.83 -1.58
CA PRO A 25 -2.46 28.31 -0.19
C PRO A 25 -3.23 27.37 0.75
N THR A 26 -2.72 27.20 1.97
CA THR A 26 -3.28 26.31 3.00
C THR A 26 -3.26 27.03 4.36
N SER A 27 -4.26 26.79 5.21
CA SER A 27 -4.28 27.26 6.59
C SER A 27 -3.26 26.52 7.49
N ASP A 28 -3.21 26.85 8.78
CA ASP A 28 -2.30 26.21 9.74
C ASP A 28 -2.79 24.84 10.24
N GLU A 29 -4.09 24.59 10.16
CA GLU A 29 -4.70 23.32 10.57
C GLU A 29 -4.66 22.26 9.46
N GLU A 30 -4.39 22.68 8.22
CA GLU A 30 -4.27 21.77 7.09
C GLU A 30 -2.92 21.05 7.11
N THR A 31 -2.99 19.72 7.18
CA THR A 31 -1.84 18.83 7.05
C THR A 31 -2.06 17.85 5.91
N SER A 32 -0.97 17.35 5.33
CA SER A 32 -0.98 16.37 4.25
C SER A 32 -0.04 15.23 4.58
N VAL A 33 -0.41 14.02 4.17
CA VAL A 33 0.43 12.85 4.40
C VAL A 33 1.65 12.88 3.46
N ALA A 34 2.83 12.61 4.02
CA ALA A 34 4.06 12.52 3.25
C ALA A 34 4.14 11.17 2.52
N LEU A 35 4.10 11.21 1.18
CA LEU A 35 4.30 10.04 0.34
C LEU A 35 5.80 9.75 0.18
N ASN A 36 6.41 9.23 1.24
CA ASN A 36 7.85 9.04 1.37
C ASN A 36 8.48 8.03 0.39
N LEU A 37 7.69 7.20 -0.28
CA LEU A 37 8.19 6.28 -1.31
C LEU A 37 8.21 6.90 -2.70
N ILE A 38 7.49 8.01 -2.91
CA ILE A 38 7.40 8.69 -4.20
C ILE A 38 8.47 9.77 -4.27
N THR A 39 9.25 9.76 -5.35
CA THR A 39 10.36 10.69 -5.53
C THR A 39 10.51 11.09 -7.00
N ALA A 40 11.10 12.27 -7.23
CA ALA A 40 11.43 12.72 -8.57
C ALA A 40 12.53 11.83 -9.18
N ASN A 41 12.34 11.37 -10.41
CA ASN A 41 13.27 10.47 -11.08
C ASN A 41 14.45 11.23 -11.72
N SER A 42 15.19 11.97 -10.88
CA SER A 42 16.36 12.74 -11.30
C SER A 42 17.52 11.89 -11.85
N ARG A 43 17.45 10.56 -11.66
CA ARG A 43 18.45 9.58 -12.10
C ARG A 43 18.09 8.89 -13.42
N GLY A 44 16.94 9.21 -14.02
CA GLY A 44 16.50 8.62 -15.28
C GLY A 44 16.32 7.10 -15.22
N ILE A 45 15.93 6.55 -14.07
CA ILE A 45 15.82 5.10 -13.88
C ILE A 45 14.55 4.59 -14.56
N THR A 46 14.70 3.49 -15.30
CA THR A 46 13.59 2.83 -16.01
C THR A 46 12.63 2.15 -15.05
N CYS A 47 11.35 2.15 -15.39
CA CYS A 47 10.34 1.38 -14.67
C CYS A 47 10.61 -0.12 -14.80
N ILE A 48 10.50 -0.87 -13.70
CA ILE A 48 10.69 -2.32 -13.66
C ILE A 48 9.70 -3.11 -14.55
N THR A 49 8.52 -2.54 -14.81
CA THR A 49 7.47 -3.21 -15.58
C THR A 49 7.50 -2.83 -17.06
N CYS A 50 7.44 -1.54 -17.37
CA CYS A 50 7.31 -1.07 -18.76
C CYS A 50 8.63 -0.61 -19.40
N MET A 51 9.74 -0.58 -18.64
CA MET A 51 11.05 -0.10 -19.07
C MET A 51 11.13 1.39 -19.49
N ASP A 52 10.02 2.14 -19.43
CA ASP A 52 10.02 3.59 -19.68
C ASP A 52 10.70 4.37 -18.55
N VAL A 53 11.33 5.50 -18.90
CA VAL A 53 11.76 6.52 -17.93
C VAL A 53 10.61 7.52 -17.71
N ARG A 54 10.08 7.57 -16.49
CA ARG A 54 8.99 8.47 -16.08
C ARG A 54 9.37 9.24 -14.82
N SER A 55 8.68 10.33 -14.52
CA SER A 55 8.84 11.07 -13.25
C SER A 55 7.49 11.67 -12.83
N PRO A 56 7.11 11.58 -11.54
CA PRO A 56 7.81 10.90 -10.45
C PRO A 56 7.74 9.36 -10.54
N VAL A 57 8.48 8.68 -9.67
CA VAL A 57 8.49 7.21 -9.54
C VAL A 57 8.31 6.81 -8.08
N LEU A 58 7.83 5.59 -7.85
CA LEU A 58 7.79 4.96 -6.54
C LEU A 58 9.01 4.05 -6.36
N VAL A 59 9.68 4.15 -5.22
CA VAL A 59 10.83 3.33 -4.84
C VAL A 59 10.45 2.43 -3.69
N PHE A 60 10.41 1.11 -3.93
CA PHE A 60 10.10 0.13 -2.89
C PHE A 60 11.19 0.08 -1.82
N GLN A 61 10.81 -0.28 -0.59
CA GLN A 61 11.74 -0.45 0.55
C GLN A 61 12.37 -1.86 0.58
N CYS A 62 12.55 -2.51 -0.57
CA CYS A 62 13.28 -3.77 -0.65
C CYS A 62 14.80 -3.55 -0.69
N THR A 63 15.58 -4.61 -0.49
CA THR A 63 17.06 -4.59 -0.53
C THR A 63 17.62 -3.98 -1.82
N HIS A 64 16.97 -4.22 -2.97
CA HIS A 64 17.40 -3.70 -4.27
C HIS A 64 16.82 -2.33 -4.63
N ARG A 65 15.91 -1.80 -3.80
CA ARG A 65 15.21 -0.52 -4.01
C ARG A 65 14.63 -0.41 -5.42
N HIS A 66 13.80 -1.38 -5.79
CA HIS A 66 13.19 -1.44 -7.11
C HIS A 66 12.30 -0.22 -7.37
N VAL A 67 12.34 0.24 -8.62
CA VAL A 67 11.69 1.47 -9.08
C VAL A 67 10.55 1.13 -10.04
N ILE A 68 9.39 1.74 -9.82
CA ILE A 68 8.19 1.59 -10.66
C ILE A 68 7.60 2.97 -10.97
N CYS A 69 7.13 3.19 -12.19
CA CYS A 69 6.38 4.41 -12.52
C CYS A 69 4.98 4.37 -11.88
N LEU A 70 4.36 5.53 -11.70
CA LEU A 70 3.05 5.61 -11.03
C LEU A 70 1.94 4.88 -11.79
N ASP A 71 1.96 4.92 -13.12
CA ASP A 71 0.96 4.21 -13.95
C ASP A 71 1.05 2.69 -13.77
N CYS A 72 2.27 2.14 -13.77
CA CYS A 72 2.49 0.71 -13.54
C CYS A 72 2.19 0.32 -12.09
N PHE A 73 2.42 1.20 -11.12
CA PHE A 73 2.04 0.97 -9.74
C PHE A 73 0.51 0.95 -9.57
N TYR A 74 -0.22 1.85 -10.23
CA TYR A 74 -1.68 1.82 -10.27
C TYR A 74 -2.18 0.47 -10.80
N LEU A 75 -1.67 0.03 -11.95
CA LEU A 75 -2.05 -1.26 -12.55
C LEU A 75 -1.70 -2.45 -11.63
N TYR A 76 -0.51 -2.43 -11.02
CA TYR A 76 -0.10 -3.46 -10.07
C TYR A 76 -1.09 -3.58 -8.91
N CYS A 77 -1.46 -2.46 -8.30
CA CYS A 77 -2.43 -2.43 -7.22
C CYS A 77 -3.81 -2.92 -7.67
N VAL A 78 -4.35 -2.41 -8.78
CA VAL A 78 -5.69 -2.78 -9.25
C VAL A 78 -5.76 -4.26 -9.63
N THR A 79 -4.75 -4.80 -10.33
CA THR A 79 -4.68 -6.22 -10.65
C THR A 79 -4.67 -7.08 -9.38
N ARG A 80 -3.81 -6.76 -8.42
CA ARG A 80 -3.74 -7.51 -7.14
C ARG A 80 -4.99 -7.34 -6.29
N LEU A 81 -5.67 -6.20 -6.37
CA LEU A 81 -6.91 -5.96 -5.65
C LEU A 81 -8.04 -6.81 -6.23
N ASN A 82 -8.17 -6.85 -7.56
CA ASN A 82 -9.14 -7.68 -8.27
C ASN A 82 -8.91 -9.18 -7.99
N ASP A 83 -7.65 -9.61 -7.97
CA ASP A 83 -7.30 -11.01 -7.74
C ASP A 83 -7.27 -11.41 -6.25
N ARG A 84 -7.56 -10.49 -5.32
CA ARG A 84 -7.45 -10.68 -3.86
C ARG A 84 -6.05 -11.18 -3.42
N GLN A 85 -5.01 -10.60 -4.00
CA GLN A 85 -3.60 -10.97 -3.80
C GLN A 85 -2.78 -9.92 -3.04
N PHE A 86 -3.44 -9.05 -2.28
CA PHE A 86 -2.76 -8.25 -1.26
C PHE A 86 -2.38 -9.14 -0.07
N VAL A 87 -1.34 -8.74 0.64
CA VAL A 87 -0.77 -9.51 1.74
C VAL A 87 -1.24 -8.89 3.06
N PRO A 88 -1.96 -9.64 3.91
CA PRO A 88 -2.32 -9.18 5.25
C PRO A 88 -1.14 -9.33 6.20
N ASP A 89 -0.79 -8.25 6.87
CA ASP A 89 0.20 -8.18 7.94
C ASP A 89 -0.49 -7.79 9.27
N PRO A 90 -0.22 -8.49 10.39
CA PRO A 90 -0.87 -8.21 11.67
C PRO A 90 -0.66 -6.80 12.24
N GLN A 91 0.46 -6.14 11.91
CA GLN A 91 0.83 -4.84 12.47
C GLN A 91 0.60 -3.70 11.49
N LEU A 92 0.84 -3.94 10.19
CA LEU A 92 0.70 -2.95 9.13
C LEU A 92 -0.72 -2.92 8.54
N GLY A 93 -1.44 -4.03 8.54
CA GLY A 93 -2.71 -4.18 7.85
C GLY A 93 -2.58 -4.82 6.47
N TYR A 94 -3.35 -4.37 5.49
CA TYR A 94 -3.41 -4.99 4.16
C TYR A 94 -2.51 -4.23 3.18
N SER A 95 -1.49 -4.87 2.61
CA SER A 95 -0.50 -4.14 1.79
C SER A 95 0.04 -4.98 0.63
N LEU A 96 0.93 -4.39 -0.17
CA LEU A 96 1.62 -5.05 -1.27
C LEU A 96 3.12 -5.01 -1.09
N PRO A 97 3.82 -6.12 -1.40
CA PRO A 97 5.27 -6.15 -1.44
C PRO A 97 5.78 -5.51 -2.73
N CYS A 98 7.11 -5.41 -2.83
CA CYS A 98 7.79 -5.13 -4.08
C CYS A 98 7.30 -6.04 -5.19
N VAL A 99 7.02 -5.44 -6.34
CA VAL A 99 6.51 -6.13 -7.53
C VAL A 99 7.42 -7.26 -8.03
N ALA A 100 8.72 -7.20 -7.73
CA ALA A 100 9.69 -8.25 -8.05
C ALA A 100 9.67 -9.44 -7.05
N GLY A 101 8.77 -9.44 -6.06
CA GLY A 101 8.66 -10.52 -5.07
C GLY A 101 9.75 -10.52 -4.00
N CYS A 102 10.39 -9.37 -3.75
CA CYS A 102 11.42 -9.29 -2.70
C CYS A 102 10.82 -9.54 -1.31
N PRO A 103 11.53 -10.25 -0.40
CA PRO A 103 11.10 -10.39 0.98
C PRO A 103 11.10 -9.04 1.72
N ASP A 104 10.32 -8.95 2.80
CA ASP A 104 10.26 -7.80 3.74
C ASP A 104 10.11 -6.42 3.08
N SER A 105 9.34 -6.39 1.99
CA SER A 105 9.24 -5.21 1.12
C SER A 105 7.85 -4.58 1.05
N LEU A 106 7.00 -4.88 2.04
CA LEU A 106 5.65 -4.33 2.15
C LEU A 106 5.68 -2.80 2.22
N VAL A 107 4.75 -2.17 1.51
CA VAL A 107 4.51 -0.72 1.64
C VAL A 107 3.93 -0.45 3.03
N LYS A 108 4.72 0.22 3.87
CA LYS A 108 4.36 0.45 5.29
C LYS A 108 3.36 1.59 5.48
N GLU A 109 3.47 2.64 4.67
CA GLU A 109 2.57 3.79 4.71
C GLU A 109 1.39 3.55 3.77
N LEU A 110 0.26 3.11 4.32
CA LEU A 110 -0.94 2.72 3.56
C LEU A 110 -1.56 3.89 2.77
N HIS A 111 -1.29 5.13 3.15
CA HIS A 111 -1.77 6.30 2.40
C HIS A 111 -1.20 6.37 0.97
N HIS A 112 -0.15 5.62 0.64
CA HIS A 112 0.29 5.45 -0.74
C HIS A 112 -0.79 4.87 -1.64
N PHE A 113 -1.72 4.06 -1.12
CA PHE A 113 -2.81 3.51 -1.92
C PHE A 113 -3.91 4.53 -2.22
N ARG A 114 -3.90 5.73 -1.62
CA ARG A 114 -4.82 6.82 -2.02
C ARG A 114 -4.57 7.31 -3.44
N ILE A 115 -3.39 7.05 -4.00
CA ILE A 115 -3.09 7.42 -5.40
C ILE A 115 -3.91 6.61 -6.41
N LEU A 116 -4.59 5.54 -5.97
CA LEU A 116 -5.51 4.76 -6.80
C LEU A 116 -6.82 5.51 -7.09
N GLY A 117 -7.06 6.64 -6.42
CA GLY A 117 -8.33 7.34 -6.46
C GLY A 117 -9.35 6.76 -5.47
N GLU A 118 -10.41 7.51 -5.21
CA GLU A 118 -11.39 7.20 -4.16
C GLU A 118 -12.05 5.84 -4.38
N GLU A 119 -12.54 5.55 -5.59
CA GLU A 119 -13.26 4.30 -5.89
C GLU A 119 -12.40 3.05 -5.59
N GLN A 120 -11.14 3.03 -6.04
CA GLN A 120 -10.26 1.88 -5.82
C GLN A 120 -9.75 1.82 -4.39
N TYR A 121 -9.58 2.98 -3.74
CA TYR A 121 -9.19 3.04 -2.33
C TYR A 121 -10.30 2.54 -1.42
N ASP A 122 -11.57 2.86 -1.70
CA ASP A 122 -12.73 2.35 -0.96
C ASP A 122 -12.83 0.83 -1.08
N ARG A 123 -12.66 0.29 -2.29
CA ARG A 123 -12.57 -1.16 -2.52
C ARG A 123 -11.42 -1.79 -1.74
N TYR A 124 -10.26 -1.14 -1.71
CA TYR A 124 -9.10 -1.58 -0.92
C TYR A 124 -9.41 -1.61 0.59
N GLN A 125 -10.05 -0.56 1.13
CA GLN A 125 -10.44 -0.53 2.54
C GLN A 125 -11.45 -1.62 2.87
N GLN A 126 -12.46 -1.82 2.01
CA GLN A 126 -13.44 -2.88 2.18
C GLN A 126 -12.77 -4.25 2.19
N TYR A 127 -11.91 -4.54 1.21
CA TYR A 127 -11.23 -5.84 1.12
C TYR A 127 -10.26 -6.05 2.29
N GLY A 128 -9.59 -5.00 2.76
CA GLY A 128 -8.75 -5.07 3.95
C GLY A 128 -9.55 -5.38 5.23
N ALA A 129 -10.75 -4.79 5.38
CA ALA A 129 -11.65 -5.09 6.49
C ALA A 129 -12.19 -6.54 6.42
N GLU A 130 -12.56 -6.99 5.23
CA GLU A 130 -13.00 -8.36 4.97
C GLU A 130 -11.91 -9.38 5.35
N GLU A 131 -10.67 -9.17 4.91
CA GLU A 131 -9.53 -10.03 5.25
C GLU A 131 -9.23 -10.04 6.74
N CYS A 132 -9.37 -8.90 7.43
CA CYS A 132 -9.22 -8.82 8.88
C CYS A 132 -10.23 -9.75 9.59
N VAL A 133 -11.51 -9.68 9.20
CA VAL A 133 -12.57 -10.54 9.75
C VAL A 133 -12.26 -12.02 9.52
N LEU A 134 -11.84 -12.39 8.29
CA LEU A 134 -11.49 -13.76 7.97
C LEU A 134 -10.31 -14.28 8.81
N ARG A 135 -9.27 -13.46 9.03
CA ARG A 135 -8.12 -13.83 9.88
C ARG A 135 -8.47 -13.98 11.36
N MET A 136 -9.47 -13.24 11.83
CA MET A 136 -10.02 -13.41 13.18
C MET A 136 -10.90 -14.66 13.30
N GLY A 137 -11.02 -15.48 12.26
CA GLY A 137 -11.87 -16.67 12.23
C GLY A 137 -13.35 -16.36 11.99
N GLY A 138 -13.65 -15.15 11.49
CA GLY A 138 -14.98 -14.73 11.10
C GLY A 138 -15.41 -15.25 9.73
N VAL A 139 -16.53 -14.73 9.24
CA VAL A 139 -17.12 -15.07 7.95
C VAL A 139 -17.82 -13.87 7.34
N LEU A 140 -17.81 -13.75 6.02
CA LEU A 140 -18.55 -12.71 5.30
C LEU A 140 -19.93 -13.20 4.91
N CYS A 141 -20.92 -12.30 4.97
CA CYS A 141 -22.26 -12.59 4.48
C CYS A 141 -22.24 -12.82 2.96
N PRO A 142 -22.75 -13.97 2.46
CA PRO A 142 -22.71 -14.31 1.04
C PRO A 142 -23.79 -13.61 0.21
N ARG A 143 -24.71 -12.87 0.84
CA ARG A 143 -25.78 -12.17 0.11
C ARG A 143 -25.18 -11.09 -0.80
N PRO A 144 -25.49 -11.10 -2.12
CA PRO A 144 -25.09 -10.04 -3.02
C PRO A 144 -25.55 -8.66 -2.51
N GLY A 145 -24.63 -7.70 -2.45
CA GLY A 145 -24.90 -6.35 -1.96
C GLY A 145 -24.92 -6.20 -0.43
N CYS A 146 -24.70 -7.27 0.35
CA CYS A 146 -24.52 -7.16 1.80
C CYS A 146 -23.03 -7.20 2.18
N GLY A 147 -22.36 -8.36 2.06
CA GLY A 147 -20.93 -8.49 2.36
C GLY A 147 -20.52 -8.21 3.81
N ALA A 148 -21.48 -8.13 4.76
CA ALA A 148 -21.18 -7.82 6.15
C ALA A 148 -20.20 -8.84 6.77
N GLY A 149 -19.16 -8.34 7.45
CA GLY A 149 -18.19 -9.16 8.17
C GLY A 149 -18.72 -9.54 9.56
N LEU A 150 -18.81 -10.85 9.83
CA LEU A 150 -19.40 -11.40 11.05
C LEU A 150 -18.34 -12.18 11.83
N LEU A 151 -18.35 -12.05 13.16
CA LEU A 151 -17.48 -12.80 14.09
C LEU A 151 -18.33 -13.72 14.98
N PRO A 152 -18.91 -14.81 14.42
CA PRO A 152 -19.69 -15.76 15.21
C PRO A 152 -18.77 -16.60 16.12
N GLU A 153 -19.36 -17.20 17.15
CA GLU A 153 -18.64 -18.09 18.07
C GLU A 153 -17.92 -19.23 17.32
N PRO A 154 -16.71 -19.63 17.78
CA PRO A 154 -16.00 -20.77 17.20
C PRO A 154 -16.91 -22.00 17.23
N HIS A 155 -17.03 -22.71 16.10
CA HIS A 155 -17.85 -23.93 15.88
C HIS A 155 -19.35 -23.73 15.63
N GLN A 156 -19.86 -22.49 15.62
CA GLN A 156 -21.25 -22.26 15.22
C GLN A 156 -21.40 -22.37 13.68
N ARG A 157 -22.07 -23.42 13.20
CA ARG A 157 -22.37 -23.61 11.75
C ARG A 157 -23.46 -22.69 11.23
N LYS A 158 -24.45 -22.36 12.08
CA LYS A 158 -25.54 -21.45 11.76
C LYS A 158 -25.12 -20.02 12.01
N VAL A 159 -24.97 -19.22 10.96
CA VAL A 159 -24.61 -17.80 11.07
C VAL A 159 -25.78 -16.95 10.60
N THR A 160 -26.16 -15.97 11.42
CA THR A 160 -27.19 -14.99 11.07
C THR A 160 -26.52 -13.65 10.81
N CYS A 161 -26.76 -13.07 9.64
CA CYS A 161 -26.41 -11.69 9.33
C CYS A 161 -27.46 -10.77 9.98
N GLU A 162 -27.35 -10.58 11.29
CA GLU A 162 -28.36 -9.87 12.08
C GLU A 162 -28.48 -8.40 11.67
N GLY A 163 -29.71 -7.95 11.46
CA GLY A 163 -30.03 -6.58 11.02
C GLY A 163 -30.12 -5.55 12.15
N GLY A 164 -29.69 -5.89 13.37
CA GLY A 164 -29.59 -4.91 14.45
C GLY A 164 -28.71 -3.75 14.01
N ASP A 165 -29.21 -2.53 14.12
CA ASP A 165 -28.57 -1.28 13.65
C ASP A 165 -28.43 -1.12 12.11
N GLY A 166 -29.13 -1.91 11.30
CA GLY A 166 -29.25 -1.69 9.85
C GLY A 166 -28.05 -2.12 9.01
N LEU A 167 -27.08 -2.82 9.60
CA LEU A 167 -25.85 -3.29 8.93
C LEU A 167 -25.99 -4.70 8.32
N GLY A 168 -26.85 -5.56 8.87
CA GLY A 168 -27.08 -6.91 8.36
C GLY A 168 -28.35 -7.04 7.50
N CYS A 169 -28.39 -8.08 6.68
CA CYS A 169 -29.49 -8.32 5.73
C CYS A 169 -30.53 -9.35 6.19
N GLY A 170 -30.37 -9.90 7.40
CA GLY A 170 -31.22 -10.95 7.96
C GLY A 170 -31.01 -12.35 7.38
N LEU A 171 -30.03 -12.53 6.49
CA LEU A 171 -29.74 -13.85 5.90
C LEU A 171 -29.20 -14.79 6.98
N VAL A 172 -29.77 -16.00 7.06
CA VAL A 172 -29.25 -17.11 7.85
C VAL A 172 -28.59 -18.11 6.90
N PHE A 173 -27.30 -18.36 7.08
CA PHE A 173 -26.51 -19.17 6.16
C PHE A 173 -25.57 -20.12 6.90
N CYS A 174 -25.09 -21.14 6.18
CA CYS A 174 -24.10 -22.08 6.68
C CYS A 174 -22.69 -21.47 6.60
N ARG A 175 -21.96 -21.51 7.70
CA ARG A 175 -20.57 -21.05 7.80
C ARG A 175 -19.65 -21.72 6.77
N ASP A 176 -19.87 -22.98 6.45
CA ASP A 176 -18.91 -23.79 5.68
C ASP A 176 -19.13 -23.61 4.17
N CYS A 177 -20.33 -23.93 3.68
CA CYS A 177 -20.64 -23.87 2.24
C CYS A 177 -21.14 -22.50 1.76
N LYS A 178 -21.45 -21.56 2.66
CA LYS A 178 -22.02 -20.23 2.33
C LYS A 178 -23.42 -20.24 1.71
N GLU A 179 -24.09 -21.40 1.68
CA GLU A 179 -25.49 -21.54 1.25
C GLU A 179 -26.47 -21.27 2.40
N GLU A 180 -27.78 -21.30 2.11
CA GLU A 180 -28.82 -21.27 3.14
C GLU A 180 -28.56 -22.33 4.23
N TYR A 181 -28.86 -21.98 5.49
CA TYR A 181 -28.55 -22.87 6.60
C TYR A 181 -29.29 -24.22 6.48
N HIS A 182 -28.54 -25.30 6.68
CA HIS A 182 -29.04 -26.67 6.63
C HIS A 182 -28.41 -27.52 7.74
N GLU A 183 -29.12 -28.54 8.22
CA GLU A 183 -28.61 -29.46 9.25
C GLU A 183 -27.70 -30.57 8.68
N SER A 184 -27.89 -30.94 7.41
CA SER A 184 -27.12 -31.98 6.71
C SER A 184 -25.65 -31.59 6.50
N GLU A 185 -24.83 -32.54 6.04
CA GLU A 185 -23.45 -32.27 5.62
C GLU A 185 -23.39 -31.37 4.37
N CYS A 186 -22.30 -30.62 4.22
CA CYS A 186 -22.08 -29.73 3.07
C CYS A 186 -21.58 -30.52 1.85
N ILE A 187 -21.99 -30.09 0.66
CA ILE A 187 -21.49 -30.64 -0.60
C ILE A 187 -20.11 -30.02 -0.89
N PRO A 188 -19.04 -30.81 -1.11
CA PRO A 188 -17.70 -30.28 -1.36
C PRO A 188 -17.63 -29.61 -2.73
N LEU A 189 -17.18 -28.35 -2.76
CA LEU A 189 -16.81 -27.62 -3.97
C LEU A 189 -15.28 -27.55 -4.08
N ALA A 190 -14.76 -27.67 -5.31
CA ALA A 190 -13.33 -27.69 -5.60
C ALA A 190 -12.69 -26.32 -5.36
N SER A 191 -11.61 -26.28 -4.57
CA SER A 191 -10.79 -25.09 -4.33
C SER A 191 -9.79 -24.87 -5.47
N GLY A 192 -9.95 -23.76 -6.20
CA GLY A 192 -8.99 -23.33 -7.22
C GLY A 192 -7.79 -22.65 -6.60
N ALA A 193 -6.59 -23.18 -6.83
CA ALA A 193 -5.34 -22.49 -6.45
C ALA A 193 -5.08 -21.32 -7.40
N ALA A 194 -5.01 -20.10 -6.88
CA ALA A 194 -4.68 -18.92 -7.67
C ALA A 194 -3.16 -18.88 -7.97
N THR A 195 -2.81 -19.03 -9.24
CA THR A 195 -1.45 -18.79 -9.76
C THR A 195 -1.12 -17.29 -9.77
N GLN A 196 0.09 -16.91 -9.33
CA GLN A 196 0.57 -15.52 -9.36
C GLN A 196 0.61 -14.97 -10.80
N ALA A 197 -0.19 -13.94 -11.08
CA ALA A 197 -0.34 -13.38 -12.42
C ALA A 197 0.74 -12.36 -12.83
N TYR A 198 1.45 -11.76 -11.86
CA TYR A 198 2.43 -10.70 -12.16
C TYR A 198 3.85 -11.28 -12.29
N ARG A 199 4.37 -11.38 -13.50
CA ARG A 199 5.75 -11.79 -13.79
C ARG A 199 6.61 -10.57 -14.12
N VAL A 200 7.73 -10.44 -13.44
CA VAL A 200 8.75 -9.41 -13.71
C VAL A 200 9.92 -10.05 -14.42
N ASP A 201 10.44 -9.39 -15.46
CA ASP A 201 11.65 -9.82 -16.16
C ASP A 201 12.90 -9.55 -15.31
N GLU A 202 13.81 -10.53 -15.26
CA GLU A 202 14.99 -10.48 -14.38
C GLU A 202 15.96 -9.36 -14.79
N LYS A 203 16.12 -9.08 -16.09
CA LYS A 203 16.97 -7.98 -16.57
C LYS A 203 16.34 -6.63 -16.28
N ALA A 204 15.00 -6.53 -16.39
CA ALA A 204 14.28 -5.33 -16.00
C ALA A 204 14.48 -5.01 -14.51
N ALA A 205 14.45 -6.03 -13.65
CA ALA A 205 14.68 -5.88 -12.21
C ALA A 205 16.11 -5.41 -11.88
N GLU A 206 17.13 -5.81 -12.65
CA GLU A 206 18.50 -5.31 -12.48
C GLU A 206 18.64 -3.83 -12.87
N GLN A 207 17.99 -3.41 -13.94
CA GLN A 207 18.05 -2.02 -14.44
C GLN A 207 17.24 -1.06 -13.57
N ALA A 208 16.10 -1.51 -13.06
CA ALA A 208 15.17 -0.71 -12.27
C ALA A 208 15.54 -0.61 -10.79
N ARG A 209 16.83 -0.49 -10.45
CA ARG A 209 17.32 -0.33 -9.07
C ARG A 209 17.73 1.12 -8.80
N TRP A 210 17.18 1.71 -7.74
CA TRP A 210 17.39 3.14 -7.40
C TRP A 210 18.87 3.52 -7.27
N GLU A 211 19.71 2.59 -6.80
CA GLU A 211 21.13 2.83 -6.50
C GLU A 211 22.09 2.33 -7.60
N ALA A 212 21.62 1.49 -8.55
CA ALA A 212 22.51 0.83 -9.52
C ALA A 212 22.83 1.71 -10.75
N SER A 213 21.95 2.62 -11.17
CA SER A 213 22.17 3.47 -12.35
C SER A 213 23.03 4.71 -12.06
N SER A 214 24.08 4.54 -11.26
CA SER A 214 24.94 5.64 -10.81
C SER A 214 25.99 6.06 -11.86
N LYS A 215 26.05 5.44 -13.05
CA LYS A 215 27.08 5.79 -14.05
C LYS A 215 26.90 7.19 -14.63
N GLU A 216 25.67 7.71 -14.75
CA GLU A 216 25.42 9.08 -15.22
C GLU A 216 25.49 10.12 -14.09
N THR A 217 25.14 9.74 -12.85
CA THR A 217 25.08 10.67 -11.72
C THR A 217 26.46 10.98 -11.11
N ILE A 218 27.49 10.16 -11.40
CA ILE A 218 28.88 10.39 -10.98
C ILE A 218 29.44 11.72 -11.53
N LYS A 219 28.90 12.28 -12.62
CA LYS A 219 29.30 13.62 -13.10
C LYS A 219 28.65 14.79 -12.35
N ASN A 220 27.68 14.55 -11.48
CA ASN A 220 26.84 15.58 -10.85
C ASN A 220 26.90 15.59 -9.31
N THR A 221 27.86 14.89 -8.69
CA THR A 221 28.06 14.88 -7.23
C THR A 221 28.68 16.17 -6.70
N THR A 222 29.30 16.96 -7.59
CA THR A 222 29.97 18.22 -7.25
C THR A 222 29.29 19.37 -7.97
N LYS A 223 28.81 20.36 -7.22
CA LYS A 223 28.17 21.57 -7.78
C LYS A 223 28.97 22.82 -7.38
N PRO A 224 29.11 23.83 -8.25
CA PRO A 224 29.82 25.05 -7.90
C PRO A 224 29.03 25.87 -6.88
N CYS A 225 29.72 26.41 -5.88
CA CYS A 225 29.13 27.37 -4.95
C CYS A 225 28.61 28.61 -5.72
N PRO A 226 27.36 29.05 -5.53
CA PRO A 226 26.82 30.23 -6.22
C PRO A 226 27.60 31.53 -5.99
N ARG A 227 28.36 31.63 -4.88
CA ARG A 227 29.11 32.85 -4.51
C ARG A 227 30.57 32.81 -4.92
N CYS A 228 31.28 31.70 -4.67
CA CYS A 228 32.72 31.60 -4.88
C CYS A 228 33.12 30.65 -6.02
N HIS A 229 32.15 29.99 -6.65
CA HIS A 229 32.32 29.04 -7.76
C HIS A 229 33.23 27.83 -7.46
N VAL A 230 33.68 27.67 -6.21
CA VAL A 230 34.42 26.48 -5.77
C VAL A 230 33.52 25.24 -5.90
N PRO A 231 34.01 24.13 -6.46
CA PRO A 231 33.28 22.87 -6.51
C PRO A 231 33.03 22.34 -5.09
N VAL A 232 31.76 22.09 -4.74
CA VAL A 232 31.34 21.57 -3.43
C VAL A 232 30.65 20.22 -3.62
N GLU A 233 31.07 19.22 -2.85
CA GLU A 233 30.45 17.90 -2.78
C GLU A 233 29.38 17.87 -1.67
N LYS A 234 28.24 17.22 -1.95
CA LYS A 234 27.19 17.03 -0.95
C LYS A 234 27.45 15.76 -0.15
N ASN A 235 27.74 15.92 1.15
CA ASN A 235 27.90 14.81 2.09
C ASN A 235 26.55 14.44 2.73
N GLY A 236 25.68 13.77 1.99
CA GLY A 236 24.38 13.32 2.50
C GLY A 236 23.38 12.84 1.45
#